data_AF-A0A1B8XYT0-F1
#
_entry.id   AF-A0A1B8XYT0-F1
#
_cell.length_a   1.000
_cell.length_b   1.000
_cell.length_c   1.000
_cell.angle_alpha   90.00
_cell.angle_beta   90.00
_cell.angle_gamma   90.00
#
_symmetry.space_group_name_H-M   'P 1'
#
loop_
_entity.id
_entity.type
_entity.pdbx_description
1 polymer ?
#
loop_
_entity_poly.entity_id
_entity_poly.type
_entity_poly.pdbx_seq_one_letter_code
_entity_poly.pdbx_strand_id
1 'polypeptide(L)'
;MNKTTELHSLNQNNELHSLNLTTELHSLKKITELHSLNQITKLHSLKEITELHSLNKTTELHSLNKNTELHSLNQNTELHSLNQKYELNSLNLTTELHSLNKTTELHSLNKTTELHSLNQITELHSMNQITKLHSLKEITELHLMNKTTELHSLNKNTELHSLNQNTELHSLNHNNELHSLNLTTELHSLNKTTELHSLNKNTELHSLNQNTELHSLNQNNELHSLN
;
A
#
# COMPACT_ATOMS: atom_id res chain seq x y z
N MET A 1 -15.65 12.72 22.99
CA MET A 1 -16.82 12.02 23.59
C MET A 1 -16.38 10.87 24.48
N ASN A 2 -17.24 10.52 25.44
CA ASN A 2 -17.09 9.52 26.51
C ASN A 2 -16.59 8.15 26.04
N LYS A 3 -16.02 7.39 26.99
CA LYS A 3 -15.86 5.93 26.91
C LYS A 3 -17.25 5.32 26.61
N THR A 4 -17.49 4.92 25.37
CA THR A 4 -18.74 4.28 24.94
C THR A 4 -18.47 2.83 24.65
N THR A 5 -19.18 1.91 25.31
CA THR A 5 -19.04 0.48 25.00
C THR A 5 -19.37 0.23 23.53
N GLU A 6 -20.45 0.83 23.04
CA GLU A 6 -20.91 0.66 21.67
C GLU A 6 -21.53 1.97 21.16
N LEU A 7 -21.21 2.34 19.91
CA LEU A 7 -21.84 3.46 19.20
C LEU A 7 -22.35 2.94 17.85
N HIS A 8 -23.68 2.96 17.67
CA HIS A 8 -24.30 2.37 16.49
C HIS A 8 -24.20 3.26 15.24
N SER A 9 -24.53 4.55 15.35
CA SER A 9 -24.38 5.44 14.21
C SER A 9 -24.31 6.90 14.62
N LEU A 10 -23.48 7.66 13.91
CA LEU A 10 -23.53 9.12 13.90
C LEU A 10 -23.64 9.58 12.46
N ASN A 11 -24.67 10.37 12.17
CA ASN A 11 -25.00 10.79 10.81
C ASN A 11 -24.99 12.31 10.73
N GLN A 12 -24.26 12.84 9.74
CA GLN A 12 -24.16 14.27 9.42
C GLN A 12 -23.62 15.12 10.56
N ASN A 13 -22.32 15.35 10.55
CA ASN A 13 -21.67 16.36 11.41
C ASN A 13 -20.77 17.23 10.56
N ASN A 14 -20.69 18.51 10.87
CA ASN A 14 -19.66 19.35 10.28
C ASN A 14 -18.29 18.92 10.84
N GLU A 15 -18.18 18.89 12.16
CA GLU A 15 -16.90 18.66 12.82
C GLU A 15 -17.06 17.70 14.00
N LEU A 16 -16.13 16.75 14.12
CA LEU A 16 -16.02 15.85 15.26
C LEU A 16 -14.56 15.81 15.73
N HIS A 17 -14.30 16.38 16.90
CA HIS A 17 -12.93 16.48 17.42
C HIS A 17 -12.35 15.15 17.92
N SER A 18 -13.10 14.36 18.71
CA SER A 18 -12.55 13.11 19.24
C SER A 18 -13.59 12.09 19.68
N LEU A 19 -13.31 10.82 19.37
CA LEU A 19 -13.92 9.66 20.00
C LEU A 19 -12.82 8.75 20.56
N ASN A 20 -12.90 8.41 21.84
CA ASN A 20 -11.89 7.64 22.55
C ASN A 20 -12.53 6.42 23.21
N LEU A 21 -11.76 5.33 23.32
CA LEU A 21 -12.10 4.14 24.12
C LEU A 21 -13.48 3.57 23.76
N THR A 22 -13.59 3.05 22.54
CA THR A 22 -14.83 2.44 22.04
C THR A 22 -14.61 0.96 21.75
N THR A 23 -15.42 0.07 22.32
CA THR A 23 -15.32 -1.36 21.95
C THR A 23 -15.80 -1.53 20.52
N GLU A 24 -16.95 -0.97 20.19
CA GLU A 24 -17.54 -1.16 18.87
C GLU A 24 -18.19 0.11 18.32
N LEU A 25 -17.76 0.51 17.13
CA LEU A 25 -18.32 1.61 16.37
C LEU A 25 -18.83 1.07 15.03
N HIS A 26 -20.14 1.14 14.83
CA HIS A 26 -20.78 0.59 13.64
C HIS A 26 -20.70 1.56 12.44
N SER A 27 -21.07 2.84 12.59
CA SER A 27 -20.94 3.77 11.47
C SER A 27 -20.77 5.24 11.82
N LEU A 28 -19.89 5.93 11.09
CA LEU A 28 -19.87 7.39 10.96
C LEU A 28 -20.08 7.77 9.49
N LYS A 29 -20.99 8.71 9.22
CA LYS A 29 -21.37 9.09 7.86
C LYS A 29 -21.45 10.60 7.68
N LYS A 30 -21.00 11.10 6.52
CA LYS A 30 -21.14 12.49 6.09
C LYS A 30 -20.54 13.46 7.12
N ILE A 31 -19.26 13.32 7.37
CA ILE A 31 -18.52 14.21 8.28
C ILE A 31 -17.61 15.10 7.44
N THR A 32 -17.66 16.42 7.62
CA THR A 32 -16.70 17.28 6.92
C THR A 32 -15.30 17.07 7.52
N GLU A 33 -15.16 17.22 8.82
CA GLU A 33 -13.87 17.10 9.49
C GLU A 33 -13.93 16.17 10.72
N LEU A 34 -13.10 15.14 10.72
CA LEU A 34 -12.91 14.21 11.84
C LEU A 34 -11.46 14.26 12.31
N HIS A 35 -11.23 14.84 13.48
CA HIS A 35 -9.87 15.04 14.00
C HIS A 35 -9.25 13.75 14.57
N SER A 36 -9.98 12.99 15.37
CA SER A 36 -9.40 11.79 15.98
C SER A 36 -10.39 10.70 16.36
N LEU A 37 -10.00 9.47 16.06
CA LEU A 37 -10.57 8.24 16.58
C LEU A 37 -9.45 7.43 17.22
N ASN A 38 -9.60 7.03 18.49
CA ASN A 38 -8.51 6.43 19.23
C ASN A 38 -8.96 5.29 20.14
N GLN A 39 -8.20 4.18 20.14
CA GLN A 39 -8.47 2.97 20.90
C GLN A 39 -9.86 2.40 20.62
N ILE A 40 -10.07 2.00 19.37
CA ILE A 40 -11.31 1.36 18.91
C ILE A 40 -11.05 -0.13 18.69
N THR A 41 -11.80 -1.01 19.35
CA THR A 41 -11.59 -2.45 19.09
C THR A 41 -12.13 -2.82 17.71
N LYS A 42 -13.39 -2.51 17.41
CA LYS A 42 -14.03 -2.80 16.12
C LYS A 42 -14.65 -1.56 15.51
N LEU A 43 -14.26 -1.22 14.29
CA LEU A 43 -14.82 -0.14 13.49
C LEU A 43 -15.39 -0.70 12.18
N HIS A 44 -16.71 -0.70 12.04
CA HIS A 44 -17.34 -1.29 10.85
C HIS A 44 -17.28 -0.38 9.63
N SER A 45 -17.66 0.90 9.77
CA SER A 45 -17.70 1.78 8.60
C SER A 45 -17.49 3.26 8.91
N LEU A 46 -16.65 3.88 8.10
CA LEU A 46 -16.52 5.32 7.95
C LEU A 46 -16.80 5.68 6.49
N LYS A 47 -17.77 6.57 6.26
CA LYS A 47 -18.25 6.87 4.90
C LYS A 47 -18.42 8.37 4.66
N GLU A 48 -17.97 8.84 3.50
CA GLU A 48 -18.15 10.24 3.05
C GLU A 48 -17.58 11.21 4.09
N ILE A 49 -16.30 11.02 4.45
CA ILE A 49 -15.58 11.94 5.34
C ILE A 49 -14.67 12.80 4.49
N THR A 50 -14.81 14.12 4.51
CA THR A 50 -13.95 14.98 3.68
C THR A 50 -12.52 14.91 4.19
N GLU A 51 -12.30 15.15 5.48
CA GLU A 51 -10.97 15.15 6.09
C GLU A 51 -10.96 14.29 7.36
N LEU A 52 -10.07 13.30 7.39
CA LEU A 52 -9.80 12.46 8.56
C LEU A 52 -8.34 12.62 8.98
N HIS A 53 -8.12 13.29 10.12
CA HIS A 53 -6.78 13.55 10.64
C HIS A 53 -6.12 12.30 11.23
N SER A 54 -6.82 11.56 12.08
CA SER A 54 -6.21 10.39 12.72
C SER A 54 -7.17 9.27 13.10
N LEU A 55 -6.76 8.03 12.80
CA LEU A 55 -7.27 6.81 13.42
C LEU A 55 -6.10 6.08 14.07
N ASN A 56 -6.13 5.96 15.40
CA ASN A 56 -5.04 5.40 16.20
C ASN A 56 -5.51 4.19 17.01
N LYS A 57 -4.75 3.10 16.95
CA LYS A 57 -5.03 1.85 17.68
C LYS A 57 -6.41 1.30 17.38
N THR A 58 -6.56 0.71 16.19
CA THR A 58 -7.76 -0.05 15.83
C THR A 58 -7.42 -1.53 15.74
N THR A 59 -8.16 -2.40 16.43
CA THR A 59 -7.93 -3.83 16.25
C THR A 59 -8.46 -4.26 14.87
N GLU A 60 -9.70 -3.91 14.57
CA GLU A 60 -10.36 -4.31 13.31
C GLU A 60 -11.08 -3.11 12.68
N LEU A 61 -10.70 -2.75 11.46
CA LEU A 61 -11.40 -1.76 10.63
C LEU A 61 -11.93 -2.44 9.36
N HIS A 62 -13.25 -2.55 9.24
CA HIS A 62 -13.88 -3.19 8.07
C HIS A 62 -13.91 -2.29 6.83
N SER A 63 -14.26 -1.00 6.96
CA SER A 63 -14.37 -0.14 5.78
C SER A 63 -14.14 1.35 6.05
N LEU A 64 -13.36 1.98 5.17
CA LEU A 64 -13.26 3.43 4.99
C LEU A 64 -13.54 3.76 3.52
N ASN A 65 -14.61 4.51 3.24
CA ASN A 65 -15.12 4.68 1.88
C ASN A 65 -15.42 6.15 1.57
N LYS A 66 -14.92 6.64 0.42
CA LYS A 66 -15.07 8.03 -0.04
C LYS A 66 -14.52 9.02 0.98
N ASN A 67 -13.21 9.00 1.12
CA ASN A 67 -12.49 9.99 1.91
C ASN A 67 -11.70 10.89 0.97
N THR A 68 -11.84 12.21 1.09
CA THR A 68 -10.99 13.09 0.27
C THR A 68 -9.56 13.00 0.79
N GLU A 69 -9.37 13.29 2.07
CA GLU A 69 -8.05 13.31 2.69
C GLU A 69 -8.04 12.45 3.96
N LEU A 70 -6.99 11.62 4.07
CA LEU A 70 -6.70 10.86 5.27
C LEU A 70 -5.23 11.05 5.65
N HIS A 71 -4.99 11.81 6.71
CA HIS A 71 -3.64 12.12 7.14
C HIS A 71 -2.95 10.91 7.81
N SER A 72 -3.61 10.19 8.73
CA SER A 72 -2.94 9.10 9.44
C SER A 72 -3.82 7.93 9.87
N LEU A 73 -3.33 6.73 9.59
CA LEU A 73 -3.76 5.45 10.16
C LEU A 73 -2.58 4.82 10.92
N ASN A 74 -2.69 4.64 12.23
CA ASN A 74 -1.58 4.15 13.05
C ASN A 74 -1.99 2.97 13.95
N GLN A 75 -1.14 1.94 13.99
CA GLN A 75 -1.32 0.74 14.82
C GLN A 75 -2.65 0.03 14.56
N ASN A 76 -2.81 -0.52 13.36
CA ASN A 76 -4.00 -1.30 13.00
C ASN A 76 -3.64 -2.79 12.94
N THR A 77 -4.45 -3.65 13.55
CA THR A 77 -4.20 -5.09 13.43
C THR A 77 -4.73 -5.57 12.08
N GLU A 78 -6.01 -5.39 11.84
CA GLU A 78 -6.67 -5.84 10.60
C GLU A 78 -7.42 -4.70 9.93
N LEU A 79 -7.12 -4.46 8.66
CA LEU A 79 -7.75 -3.46 7.82
C LEU A 79 -8.31 -4.12 6.54
N HIS A 80 -9.62 -4.26 6.48
CA HIS A 80 -10.29 -4.97 5.38
C HIS A 80 -10.36 -4.15 4.09
N SER A 81 -10.82 -2.90 4.16
CA SER A 81 -11.00 -2.11 2.94
C SER A 81 -10.86 -0.61 3.12
N LEU A 82 -10.04 -0.03 2.24
CA LEU A 82 -9.92 1.40 2.00
C LEU A 82 -10.30 1.67 0.54
N ASN A 83 -11.34 2.47 0.29
CA ASN A 83 -11.88 2.65 -1.07
C ASN A 83 -12.15 4.12 -1.40
N GLN A 84 -11.77 4.53 -2.62
CA GLN A 84 -11.97 5.87 -3.17
C GLN A 84 -11.38 6.96 -2.29
N LYS A 85 -10.06 7.14 -2.40
CA LYS A 85 -9.33 8.20 -1.72
C LYS A 85 -8.69 9.14 -2.72
N TYR A 86 -8.72 10.43 -2.42
CA TYR A 86 -7.88 11.36 -3.16
C TYR A 86 -6.46 11.30 -2.58
N GLU A 87 -6.31 11.60 -1.29
CA GLU A 87 -5.00 11.63 -0.63
C GLU A 87 -4.96 10.76 0.63
N LEU A 88 -3.87 10.02 0.79
CA LEU A 88 -3.57 9.19 1.95
C LEU A 88 -2.12 9.38 2.40
N ASN A 89 -1.90 10.07 3.52
CA ASN A 89 -0.55 10.54 3.86
C ASN A 89 0.28 9.46 4.57
N SER A 90 -0.31 8.71 5.49
CA SER A 90 0.43 7.69 6.23
C SER A 90 -0.43 6.53 6.71
N LEU A 91 0.05 5.31 6.45
CA LEU A 91 -0.33 4.09 7.18
C LEU A 91 0.91 3.54 7.87
N ASN A 92 0.85 3.44 9.18
CA ASN A 92 1.97 2.99 10.00
C ASN A 92 1.56 1.82 10.90
N LEU A 93 2.38 0.77 10.92
CA LEU A 93 2.19 -0.43 11.72
C LEU A 93 0.83 -1.10 11.45
N THR A 94 0.75 -1.83 10.35
CA THR A 94 -0.43 -2.63 10.00
C THR A 94 -0.07 -4.11 9.99
N THR A 95 -0.80 -4.95 10.73
CA THR A 95 -0.51 -6.40 10.66
C THR A 95 -1.02 -6.93 9.33
N GLU A 96 -2.29 -6.69 9.02
CA GLU A 96 -2.92 -7.14 7.78
C GLU A 96 -3.72 -6.03 7.11
N LEU A 97 -3.47 -5.79 5.83
CA LEU A 97 -4.26 -4.93 4.95
C LEU A 97 -4.77 -5.75 3.76
N HIS A 98 -6.07 -5.98 3.70
CA HIS A 98 -6.72 -6.75 2.64
C HIS A 98 -6.83 -5.97 1.33
N SER A 99 -7.32 -4.74 1.37
CA SER A 99 -7.51 -3.96 0.14
C SER A 99 -7.37 -2.45 0.30
N LEU A 100 -6.61 -1.85 -0.61
CA LEU A 100 -6.67 -0.42 -0.94
C LEU A 100 -7.07 -0.28 -2.42
N ASN A 101 -8.18 0.42 -2.68
CA ASN A 101 -8.74 0.56 -4.02
C ASN A 101 -8.96 2.03 -4.39
N LYS A 102 -8.44 2.45 -5.54
CA LYS A 102 -8.57 3.80 -6.10
C LYS A 102 -8.05 4.86 -5.15
N THR A 103 -6.75 5.12 -5.22
CA THR A 103 -6.09 6.21 -4.49
C THR A 103 -5.38 7.11 -5.49
N THR A 104 -5.61 8.42 -5.46
CA THR A 104 -4.82 9.32 -6.32
C THR A 104 -3.39 9.38 -5.79
N GLU A 105 -3.21 9.71 -4.51
CA GLU A 105 -1.88 9.84 -3.91
C GLU A 105 -1.78 9.07 -2.60
N LEU A 106 -0.73 8.25 -2.49
CA LEU A 106 -0.36 7.56 -1.27
C LEU A 106 1.10 7.88 -0.93
N HIS A 107 1.29 8.69 0.11
CA HIS A 107 2.62 9.15 0.53
C HIS A 107 3.45 8.07 1.21
N SER A 108 2.86 7.31 2.15
CA SER A 108 3.63 6.30 2.88
C SER A 108 2.83 5.11 3.40
N LEU A 109 3.40 3.91 3.17
CA LEU A 109 3.07 2.66 3.83
C LEU A 109 4.30 2.18 4.62
N ASN A 110 4.20 2.13 5.94
CA ASN A 110 5.31 1.75 6.81
C ASN A 110 4.98 0.58 7.72
N LYS A 111 5.85 -0.44 7.71
CA LYS A 111 5.76 -1.66 8.52
C LYS A 111 4.42 -2.38 8.37
N THR A 112 4.34 -3.18 7.32
CA THR A 112 3.17 -4.03 7.07
C THR A 112 3.59 -5.50 7.06
N THR A 113 2.94 -6.34 7.87
CA THR A 113 3.23 -7.78 7.81
C THR A 113 2.65 -8.37 6.53
N GLU A 114 1.37 -8.17 6.28
CA GLU A 114 0.68 -8.74 5.13
C GLU A 114 -0.15 -7.69 4.40
N LEU A 115 0.10 -7.56 3.10
CA LEU A 115 -0.65 -6.70 2.20
C LEU A 115 -1.18 -7.53 1.04
N HIS A 116 -2.50 -7.70 0.96
CA HIS A 116 -3.12 -8.54 -0.07
C HIS A 116 -3.27 -7.81 -1.40
N SER A 117 -3.80 -6.59 -1.40
CA SER A 117 -4.03 -5.88 -2.67
C SER A 117 -3.94 -4.36 -2.58
N LEU A 118 -3.18 -3.75 -3.49
CA LEU A 118 -3.34 -2.35 -3.89
C LEU A 118 -3.78 -2.29 -5.36
N ASN A 119 -4.87 -1.56 -5.62
CA ASN A 119 -5.48 -1.45 -6.94
C ASN A 119 -5.71 0.01 -7.33
N GLN A 120 -5.26 0.38 -8.53
CA GLN A 120 -5.44 1.71 -9.13
C GLN A 120 -4.92 2.83 -8.23
N ILE A 121 -3.60 2.96 -8.18
CA ILE A 121 -2.92 4.07 -7.52
C ILE A 121 -2.32 4.97 -8.60
N THR A 122 -2.56 6.28 -8.56
CA THR A 122 -1.86 7.18 -9.48
C THR A 122 -0.42 7.34 -9.00
N GLU A 123 -0.20 7.78 -7.78
CA GLU A 123 1.13 7.99 -7.23
C GLU A 123 1.32 7.29 -5.88
N LEU A 124 2.39 6.50 -5.78
CA LEU A 124 2.83 5.83 -4.56
C LEU A 124 4.26 6.24 -4.24
N HIS A 125 4.42 7.12 -3.25
CA HIS A 125 5.72 7.69 -2.90
C HIS A 125 6.62 6.70 -2.15
N SER A 126 6.08 6.00 -1.15
CA SER A 126 6.94 5.10 -0.36
C SER A 126 6.23 3.90 0.25
N MET A 127 6.89 2.76 0.15
CA MET A 127 6.57 1.51 0.84
C MET A 127 7.83 1.02 1.58
N ASN A 128 7.74 0.85 2.89
CA ASN A 128 8.89 0.47 3.71
C ASN A 128 8.56 -0.68 4.67
N GLN A 129 9.42 -1.70 4.66
CA GLN A 129 9.34 -2.89 5.52
C GLN A 129 8.02 -3.65 5.37
N ILE A 130 7.88 -4.34 4.25
CA ILE A 130 6.73 -5.21 3.99
C ILE A 130 7.19 -6.66 4.08
N THR A 131 6.51 -7.49 4.88
CA THR A 131 6.87 -8.91 4.91
C THR A 131 6.32 -9.60 3.67
N LYS A 132 5.01 -9.56 3.45
CA LYS A 132 4.37 -10.17 2.28
C LYS A 132 3.49 -9.17 1.54
N LEU A 133 3.72 -9.05 0.23
CA LEU A 133 2.87 -8.30 -0.68
C LEU A 133 2.36 -9.22 -1.79
N HIS A 134 1.05 -9.44 -1.83
CA HIS A 134 0.45 -10.34 -2.82
C HIS A 134 0.24 -9.68 -4.18
N SER A 135 -0.30 -8.46 -4.22
CA SER A 135 -0.66 -7.86 -5.52
C SER A 135 -0.64 -6.34 -5.53
N LEU A 136 0.06 -5.81 -6.53
CA LEU A 136 0.01 -4.43 -7.01
C LEU A 136 -0.40 -4.48 -8.49
N LYS A 137 -1.53 -3.85 -8.86
CA LYS A 137 -2.18 -4.14 -10.16
C LYS A 137 -2.06 -3.07 -11.24
N GLU A 138 -2.23 -1.81 -10.87
CA GLU A 138 -2.22 -0.66 -11.79
C GLU A 138 -1.70 0.52 -10.97
N ILE A 139 -0.43 0.85 -11.14
CA ILE A 139 0.20 2.03 -10.52
C ILE A 139 0.75 2.91 -11.63
N THR A 140 0.43 4.21 -11.64
CA THR A 140 1.07 5.10 -12.62
C THR A 140 2.52 5.31 -12.24
N GLU A 141 2.79 5.77 -11.02
CA GLU A 141 4.14 6.04 -10.52
C GLU A 141 4.37 5.41 -9.14
N LEU A 142 5.45 4.63 -9.03
CA LEU A 142 5.95 4.08 -7.76
C LEU A 142 7.38 4.57 -7.54
N HIS A 143 7.56 5.45 -6.56
CA HIS A 143 8.86 6.07 -6.27
C HIS A 143 9.82 5.15 -5.50
N LEU A 144 9.35 4.53 -4.42
CA LEU A 144 10.23 3.70 -3.59
C LEU A 144 9.51 2.54 -2.94
N MET A 145 10.05 1.34 -3.14
CA MET A 145 9.76 0.17 -2.32
C MET A 145 11.05 -0.36 -1.69
N ASN A 146 11.10 -0.36 -0.36
CA ASN A 146 12.28 -0.72 0.39
C ASN A 146 11.99 -1.84 1.40
N LYS A 147 12.82 -2.89 1.38
CA LYS A 147 12.74 -4.04 2.28
C LYS A 147 11.42 -4.79 2.15
N THR A 148 11.33 -5.64 1.14
CA THR A 148 10.24 -6.60 1.00
C THR A 148 10.76 -8.01 1.18
N THR A 149 10.12 -8.82 2.01
CA THR A 149 10.53 -10.25 2.06
C THR A 149 10.00 -10.97 0.82
N GLU A 150 8.70 -10.86 0.56
CA GLU A 150 8.06 -11.53 -0.57
C GLU A 150 7.12 -10.58 -1.31
N LEU A 151 7.36 -10.40 -2.62
CA LEU A 151 6.47 -9.70 -3.54
C LEU A 151 5.99 -10.67 -4.63
N HIS A 152 4.71 -11.04 -4.60
CA HIS A 152 4.14 -12.00 -5.55
C HIS A 152 3.86 -11.41 -6.94
N SER A 153 3.32 -10.18 -7.01
CA SER A 153 2.97 -9.60 -8.30
C SER A 153 2.96 -8.08 -8.26
N LEU A 154 3.68 -7.49 -9.20
CA LEU A 154 3.53 -6.11 -9.63
C LEU A 154 3.19 -6.10 -11.13
N ASN A 155 1.99 -5.67 -11.47
CA ASN A 155 1.44 -5.67 -12.82
C ASN A 155 1.16 -4.24 -13.27
N LYS A 156 1.38 -3.92 -14.54
CA LYS A 156 1.07 -2.65 -15.19
C LYS A 156 1.51 -1.41 -14.39
N ASN A 157 2.76 -1.03 -14.56
CA ASN A 157 3.29 0.23 -14.02
C ASN A 157 3.79 1.10 -15.15
N THR A 158 3.53 2.41 -15.06
CA THR A 158 4.11 3.34 -16.03
C THR A 158 5.56 3.60 -15.64
N GLU A 159 5.79 4.04 -14.40
CA GLU A 159 7.12 4.36 -13.92
C GLU A 159 7.36 3.72 -12.55
N LEU A 160 8.47 3.00 -12.44
CA LEU A 160 8.95 2.40 -11.22
C LEU A 160 10.39 2.86 -10.96
N HIS A 161 10.55 3.77 -10.00
CA HIS A 161 11.84 4.41 -9.70
C HIS A 161 12.79 3.50 -8.93
N SER A 162 12.33 2.85 -7.86
CA SER A 162 13.23 2.01 -7.06
C SER A 162 12.55 0.86 -6.33
N LEU A 163 13.06 -0.34 -6.57
CA LEU A 163 12.86 -1.54 -5.76
C LEU A 163 14.19 -1.92 -5.10
N ASN A 164 14.25 -1.88 -3.77
CA ASN A 164 15.49 -2.11 -3.03
C ASN A 164 15.33 -3.14 -1.91
N GLN A 165 16.28 -4.07 -1.80
CA GLN A 165 16.33 -5.11 -0.76
C GLN A 165 15.08 -5.98 -0.75
N ASN A 166 14.89 -6.77 -1.81
CA ASN A 166 13.82 -7.76 -1.90
C ASN A 166 14.41 -9.16 -1.70
N THR A 167 13.78 -10.02 -0.89
CA THR A 167 14.26 -11.41 -0.81
C THR A 167 13.75 -12.17 -2.02
N GLU A 168 12.43 -12.22 -2.21
CA GLU A 168 11.80 -12.93 -3.32
C GLU A 168 10.84 -12.01 -4.08
N LEU A 169 11.02 -11.96 -5.39
CA LEU A 169 10.19 -11.22 -6.33
C LEU A 169 9.68 -12.17 -7.41
N HIS A 170 8.40 -12.53 -7.34
CA HIS A 170 7.81 -13.55 -8.22
C HIS A 170 7.51 -13.00 -9.62
N SER A 171 6.95 -11.81 -9.74
CA SER A 171 6.52 -11.30 -11.04
C SER A 171 6.51 -9.78 -11.11
N LEU A 172 7.26 -9.25 -12.08
CA LEU A 172 7.17 -7.89 -12.59
C LEU A 172 6.67 -7.95 -14.04
N ASN A 173 5.47 -7.44 -14.31
CA ASN A 173 4.81 -7.64 -15.59
C ASN A 173 4.25 -6.33 -16.17
N HIS A 174 4.61 -6.01 -17.42
CA HIS A 174 4.24 -4.77 -18.12
C HIS A 174 4.66 -3.52 -17.34
N ASN A 175 5.95 -3.20 -17.37
CA ASN A 175 6.46 -1.92 -16.88
C ASN A 175 6.92 -1.09 -18.09
N ASN A 176 6.54 0.18 -18.18
CA ASN A 176 7.14 1.01 -19.22
C ASN A 176 8.58 1.34 -18.82
N GLU A 177 8.75 1.98 -17.67
CA GLU A 177 10.07 2.38 -17.18
C GLU A 177 10.36 1.77 -15.80
N LEU A 178 11.48 1.06 -15.69
CA LEU A 178 12.04 0.55 -14.45
C LEU A 178 13.44 1.12 -14.24
N HIS A 179 13.56 2.10 -13.34
CA HIS A 179 14.83 2.80 -13.10
C HIS A 179 15.83 1.96 -12.32
N SER A 180 15.41 1.30 -11.24
CA SER A 180 16.34 0.57 -10.39
C SER A 180 15.70 -0.62 -9.69
N LEU A 181 16.28 -1.81 -9.92
CA LEU A 181 16.08 -3.00 -9.11
C LEU A 181 17.40 -3.42 -8.48
N ASN A 182 17.49 -3.30 -7.15
CA ASN A 182 18.74 -3.46 -6.41
C ASN A 182 18.59 -4.45 -5.24
N LEU A 183 19.56 -5.36 -5.11
CA LEU A 183 19.60 -6.36 -4.04
C LEU A 183 18.33 -7.21 -3.99
N THR A 184 18.14 -8.06 -5.01
CA THR A 184 17.13 -9.12 -4.98
C THR A 184 17.82 -10.45 -4.79
N THR A 185 17.37 -11.29 -3.86
CA THR A 185 17.91 -12.66 -3.80
C THR A 185 17.39 -13.45 -4.99
N GLU A 186 16.07 -13.55 -5.14
CA GLU A 186 15.42 -14.32 -6.21
C GLU A 186 14.43 -13.46 -6.99
N LEU A 187 14.60 -13.39 -8.31
CA LEU A 187 13.66 -12.79 -9.25
C LEU A 187 13.16 -13.87 -10.21
N HIS A 188 11.90 -14.28 -10.05
CA HIS A 188 11.31 -15.34 -10.88
C HIS A 188 10.97 -14.86 -12.29
N SER A 189 10.35 -13.71 -12.45
CA SER A 189 9.93 -13.23 -13.76
C SER A 189 9.95 -11.71 -13.89
N LEU A 190 10.66 -11.24 -14.91
CA LEU A 190 10.56 -9.87 -15.43
C LEU A 190 10.08 -9.94 -16.88
N ASN A 191 8.84 -9.55 -17.11
CA ASN A 191 8.16 -9.70 -18.40
C ASN A 191 7.66 -8.36 -18.93
N LYS A 192 8.06 -8.01 -20.15
CA LYS A 192 7.69 -6.77 -20.85
C LYS A 192 8.09 -5.54 -20.06
N THR A 193 9.34 -5.14 -20.24
CA THR A 193 9.85 -3.85 -19.80
C THR A 193 10.25 -3.05 -21.03
N THR A 194 9.77 -1.81 -21.17
CA THR A 194 10.23 -0.97 -22.29
C THR A 194 11.65 -0.50 -22.00
N GLU A 195 11.88 0.13 -20.85
CA GLU A 195 13.18 0.63 -20.43
C GLU A 195 13.54 0.12 -19.03
N LEU A 196 14.70 -0.54 -18.93
CA LEU A 196 15.32 -0.96 -17.68
C LEU A 196 16.66 -0.24 -17.51
N HIS A 197 16.71 0.75 -16.62
CA HIS A 197 17.95 1.51 -16.41
C HIS A 197 19.00 0.74 -15.60
N SER A 198 18.61 0.08 -14.51
CA SER A 198 19.58 -0.61 -13.66
C SER A 198 19.01 -1.87 -13.01
N LEU A 199 19.72 -2.98 -13.22
CA LEU A 199 19.53 -4.23 -12.50
C LEU A 199 20.83 -4.61 -11.78
N ASN A 200 20.84 -4.54 -10.45
CA ASN A 200 22.06 -4.67 -9.65
C ASN A 200 21.92 -5.70 -8.52
N LYS A 201 22.89 -6.62 -8.43
CA LYS A 201 22.99 -7.63 -7.37
C LYS A 201 21.72 -8.47 -7.27
N ASN A 202 21.47 -9.26 -8.31
CA ASN A 202 20.47 -10.32 -8.27
C ASN A 202 21.19 -11.65 -8.12
N THR A 203 20.79 -12.47 -7.15
CA THR A 203 21.45 -13.77 -6.97
C THR A 203 20.93 -14.74 -8.02
N GLU A 204 19.61 -14.85 -8.14
CA GLU A 204 18.96 -15.74 -9.10
C GLU A 204 17.92 -14.97 -9.91
N LEU A 205 18.01 -15.09 -11.24
CA LEU A 205 17.04 -14.58 -12.21
C LEU A 205 16.51 -15.73 -13.06
N HIS A 206 15.27 -16.16 -12.83
CA HIS A 206 14.70 -17.30 -13.55
C HIS A 206 14.24 -16.96 -14.97
N SER A 207 13.62 -15.80 -15.18
CA SER A 207 13.13 -15.42 -16.51
C SER A 207 13.18 -13.91 -16.75
N LEU A 208 13.83 -13.53 -17.85
CA LEU A 208 13.80 -12.17 -18.41
C LEU A 208 13.23 -12.26 -19.84
N ASN A 209 12.08 -11.64 -20.07
CA ASN A 209 11.37 -11.72 -21.35
C ASN A 209 10.93 -10.34 -21.85
N GLN A 210 11.27 -10.03 -23.11
CA GLN A 210 10.88 -8.78 -23.78
C GLN A 210 11.28 -7.54 -22.99
N ASN A 211 12.59 -7.29 -22.92
CA ASN A 211 13.12 -6.02 -22.47
C ASN A 211 13.64 -5.23 -23.68
N THR A 212 13.08 -4.05 -23.95
CA THR A 212 13.43 -3.31 -25.18
C THR A 212 14.77 -2.60 -25.02
N GLU A 213 14.97 -1.91 -23.90
CA GLU A 213 16.20 -1.19 -23.59
C GLU A 213 16.72 -1.57 -22.21
N LEU A 214 17.98 -2.00 -22.14
CA LEU A 214 18.69 -2.31 -20.90
C LEU A 214 19.96 -1.48 -20.82
N HIS A 215 20.04 -0.54 -19.87
CA HIS A 215 21.20 0.35 -19.76
C HIS A 215 22.32 -0.23 -18.88
N SER A 216 21.99 -0.87 -17.76
CA SER A 216 22.99 -1.41 -16.83
C SER A 216 22.53 -2.73 -16.20
N LEU A 217 23.38 -3.74 -16.28
CA LEU A 217 23.24 -5.03 -15.61
C LEU A 217 24.53 -5.33 -14.85
N ASN A 218 24.46 -5.44 -13.52
CA ASN A 218 25.62 -5.67 -12.68
C ASN A 218 25.37 -6.77 -11.64
N GLN A 219 26.30 -7.71 -11.54
CA GLN A 219 26.26 -8.84 -10.59
C GLN A 219 24.92 -9.59 -10.64
N ASN A 220 24.72 -10.36 -11.71
CA ASN A 220 23.70 -11.39 -11.75
C ASN A 220 24.40 -12.75 -11.73
N ASN A 221 24.23 -13.52 -10.65
CA ASN A 221 25.01 -14.75 -10.47
C ASN A 221 24.45 -15.89 -11.33
N GLU A 222 23.13 -16.06 -11.32
CA GLU A 222 22.44 -17.11 -12.07
C GLU A 222 21.32 -16.53 -12.94
N LEU A 223 21.35 -16.84 -14.23
CA LEU A 223 20.32 -16.48 -15.20
C LEU A 223 19.85 -17.76 -15.90
N HIS A 224 18.60 -18.16 -15.69
CA HIS A 224 18.08 -19.42 -16.24
C HIS A 224 17.49 -19.28 -17.66
N SER A 225 16.78 -18.18 -17.95
CA SER A 225 16.16 -17.94 -19.26
C SER A 225 16.17 -16.47 -19.65
N LEU A 226 16.53 -16.21 -20.91
CA LEU A 226 16.52 -14.89 -21.55
C LEU A 226 15.87 -15.03 -22.93
N ASN A 227 14.78 -14.31 -23.16
CA ASN A 227 14.04 -14.28 -24.43
C ASN A 227 13.80 -12.86 -24.94
#